data_AF-A0A5N6SCX8-F1
#
_entry.id   AF-A0A5N6SCX8-F1
#
_cell.length_a   1.000
_cell.length_b   1.000
_cell.length_c   1.000
_cell.angle_alpha   90.00
_cell.angle_beta   90.00
_cell.angle_gamma   90.00
#
_symmetry.space_group_name_H-M   'P 1'
#
loop_
_entity.id
_entity.type
_entity.pdbx_description
1 polymer ?
#
loop_
_entity_poly.entity_id
_entity_poly.type
_entity_poly.pdbx_seq_one_letter_code
_entity_poly.pdbx_strand_id
1 'polypeptide(L)'
;MCIPRRHRLSSRHSRDSTYHSQNTFYERSPKWNDALYASCQQSIGIIMAETQIYPIGTRSECERLVRDWGFRHIFTWSDGSNAYYSPHRHAGLTTHLIRQGTLTITYPEDNVQFNNGEVKKETFGVGARVDVPAGKLHEVWIGEDGCEYVIGE
;
A
#
# COMPACT_ATOMS: atom_id res chain seq x y z
N MET A 1 -10.65 -17.87 -56.40
CA MET A 1 -9.83 -18.79 -57.22
C MET A 1 -8.52 -18.09 -57.59
N CYS A 2 -7.45 -18.87 -57.73
CA CYS A 2 -6.11 -18.54 -58.26
C CYS A 2 -5.05 -17.98 -57.29
N ILE A 3 -4.21 -18.90 -56.79
CA ILE A 3 -2.76 -18.71 -56.54
C ILE A 3 -2.02 -19.32 -57.76
N PRO A 4 -0.86 -18.78 -58.19
CA PRO A 4 0.42 -19.54 -58.13
C PRO A 4 1.64 -18.64 -57.77
N ARG A 5 2.49 -18.98 -56.78
CA ARG A 5 3.78 -19.74 -56.81
C ARG A 5 4.83 -19.28 -57.86
N ARG A 6 5.90 -18.59 -57.41
CA ARG A 6 7.32 -19.01 -57.15
C ARG A 6 8.26 -18.96 -58.37
N HIS A 7 9.43 -18.34 -58.22
CA HIS A 7 10.76 -18.96 -58.48
C HIS A 7 11.92 -18.11 -57.91
N ARG A 8 13.07 -18.77 -57.73
CA ARG A 8 14.24 -18.51 -56.86
C ARG A 8 15.52 -18.49 -57.71
N LEU A 9 16.48 -17.57 -57.49
CA LEU A 9 17.95 -17.67 -57.73
C LEU A 9 18.61 -16.49 -56.96
N SER A 10 19.55 -16.57 -56.01
CA SER A 10 20.89 -17.20 -55.85
C SER A 10 22.08 -16.41 -56.46
N SER A 11 22.95 -15.85 -55.59
CA SER A 11 24.45 -15.72 -55.63
C SER A 11 24.88 -14.41 -54.93
N ARG A 12 25.64 -14.37 -53.81
CA ARG A 12 27.06 -14.66 -53.45
C ARG A 12 28.09 -13.58 -53.86
N HIS A 13 28.97 -13.24 -52.89
CA HIS A 13 30.21 -12.41 -52.89
C HIS A 13 30.02 -10.88 -52.75
N SER A 14 30.83 -10.07 -52.04
CA SER A 14 32.01 -10.25 -51.17
C SER A 14 32.46 -8.84 -50.69
N ARG A 15 32.90 -8.74 -49.42
CA ARG A 15 33.94 -7.85 -48.85
C ARG A 15 33.86 -6.30 -48.85
N ASP A 16 34.04 -5.80 -47.62
CA ASP A 16 35.01 -4.79 -47.14
C ASP A 16 34.88 -3.27 -47.34
N SER A 17 35.23 -2.60 -46.22
CA SER A 17 35.94 -1.32 -46.09
C SER A 17 35.14 -0.02 -46.26
N THR A 18 34.76 0.65 -45.16
CA THR A 18 35.47 1.70 -44.38
C THR A 18 35.39 3.14 -44.94
N TYR A 19 35.36 4.08 -43.98
CA TYR A 19 35.74 5.50 -44.04
C TYR A 19 34.72 6.59 -44.49
N HIS A 20 34.16 7.24 -43.45
CA HIS A 20 34.26 8.69 -43.12
C HIS A 20 33.90 9.78 -44.16
N SER A 21 32.86 10.57 -43.84
CA SER A 21 32.74 12.05 -43.94
C SER A 21 31.26 12.42 -43.70
N GLN A 22 30.82 13.54 -43.15
CA GLN A 22 31.39 14.72 -42.49
C GLN A 22 30.23 15.37 -41.72
N ASN A 23 30.58 16.08 -40.64
CA ASN A 23 29.84 17.12 -39.91
C ASN A 23 28.53 17.67 -40.51
N THR A 24 27.50 17.73 -39.67
CA THR A 24 26.62 18.91 -39.57
C THR A 24 26.29 19.20 -38.12
N PHE A 25 26.80 20.34 -37.63
CA PHE A 25 26.31 21.05 -36.45
C PHE A 25 24.84 21.41 -36.66
N TYR A 26 23.96 21.05 -35.72
CA TYR A 26 22.78 21.84 -35.37
C TYR A 26 22.38 21.52 -33.93
N GLU A 27 22.17 22.58 -33.15
CA GLU A 27 21.82 22.65 -31.73
C GLU A 27 20.85 21.58 -31.23
N ARG A 28 21.20 20.91 -30.13
CA ARG A 28 20.25 20.55 -29.08
C ARG A 28 20.95 20.58 -27.72
N SER A 29 20.44 21.44 -26.85
CA SER A 29 20.73 21.49 -25.42
C SER A 29 20.69 20.08 -24.81
N PRO A 30 21.71 19.66 -24.03
CA PRO A 30 21.64 18.40 -23.32
C PRO A 30 20.51 18.44 -22.29
N LYS A 31 19.58 17.53 -22.52
CA LYS A 31 18.47 17.16 -21.65
C LYS A 31 19.01 16.89 -20.25
N TRP A 32 18.35 17.46 -19.24
CA TRP A 32 18.50 17.11 -17.83
C TRP A 32 18.41 15.59 -17.65
N ASN A 33 19.54 14.87 -17.59
CA ASN A 33 19.55 13.42 -17.48
C ASN A 33 20.74 12.83 -16.73
N ASP A 34 21.40 13.59 -15.85
CA ASP A 34 22.51 13.07 -15.02
C ASP A 34 22.30 13.24 -13.50
N ALA A 35 21.07 13.52 -13.04
CA ALA A 35 20.76 13.64 -11.60
C ALA A 35 19.62 12.72 -11.12
N LEU A 36 19.17 11.75 -11.94
CA LEU A 36 18.11 10.80 -11.56
C LEU A 36 18.56 9.33 -11.61
N TYR A 37 19.87 9.08 -11.52
CA TYR A 37 20.41 7.71 -11.52
C TYR A 37 21.39 7.44 -10.36
N ALA A 38 21.22 8.15 -9.23
CA ALA A 38 22.07 7.98 -8.05
C ALA A 38 21.29 8.06 -6.72
N SER A 39 20.10 7.45 -6.63
CA SER A 39 19.56 7.04 -5.33
C SER A 39 18.72 5.74 -5.34
N CYS A 40 18.59 5.07 -6.47
CA CYS A 40 17.95 3.76 -6.54
C CYS A 40 18.95 2.65 -6.19
N GLN A 41 19.39 2.61 -4.93
CA GLN A 41 19.82 1.43 -4.17
C GLN A 41 20.61 1.86 -2.94
N GLN A 42 19.88 2.31 -1.92
CA GLN A 42 20.29 2.05 -0.55
C GLN A 42 19.11 1.39 0.17
N SER A 43 19.26 0.08 0.33
CA SER A 43 18.65 -0.71 1.40
C SER A 43 17.15 -1.00 1.31
N ILE A 44 16.88 -2.06 0.56
CA ILE A 44 15.91 -3.11 0.90
C ILE A 44 15.94 -3.37 2.41
N GLY A 45 14.98 -2.77 3.10
CA GLY A 45 14.68 -2.95 4.50
C GLY A 45 13.20 -2.63 4.62
N ILE A 46 12.42 -3.64 5.01
CA ILE A 46 10.98 -3.56 5.24
C ILE A 46 10.70 -2.28 6.04
N ILE A 47 10.06 -1.29 5.41
CA ILE A 47 9.53 -0.15 6.13
C ILE A 47 8.42 -0.75 6.98
N MET A 48 8.71 -1.01 8.26
CA MET A 48 7.66 -1.14 9.27
C MET A 48 6.81 0.11 9.09
N ALA A 49 5.60 -0.03 8.55
CA ALA A 49 4.73 1.10 8.34
C ALA A 49 4.50 1.73 9.70
N GLU A 50 5.13 2.88 9.95
CA GLU A 50 4.94 3.61 11.19
C GLU A 50 3.44 3.87 11.36
N THR A 51 2.89 3.48 12.51
CA THR A 51 1.50 3.74 12.85
C THR A 51 1.23 5.23 12.67
N GLN A 52 0.31 5.57 11.77
CA GLN A 52 -0.06 6.96 11.55
C GLN A 52 -0.87 7.46 12.75
N ILE A 53 -0.36 8.52 13.40
CA ILE A 53 -1.01 9.17 14.54
C ILE A 53 -1.60 10.51 14.09
N TYR A 54 -2.86 10.73 14.43
CA TYR A 54 -3.62 11.94 14.12
C TYR A 54 -4.00 12.68 15.42
N PRO A 55 -4.08 14.03 15.39
CA PRO A 55 -4.60 14.78 16.52
C PRO A 55 -6.07 14.42 16.77
N ILE A 56 -6.42 14.21 18.04
CA ILE A 56 -7.79 13.89 18.47
C ILE A 56 -8.46 15.16 19.02
N GLY A 57 -9.64 15.47 18.47
CA GLY A 57 -10.51 16.56 18.92
C GLY A 57 -11.86 16.07 19.41
N THR A 58 -12.90 16.87 19.21
CA THR A 58 -14.29 16.48 19.45
C THR A 58 -14.72 15.31 18.56
N ARG A 59 -15.80 14.61 18.94
CA ARG A 59 -16.34 13.48 18.16
C ARG A 59 -16.58 13.88 16.69
N SER A 60 -17.25 15.00 16.48
CA SER A 60 -17.58 15.51 15.14
C SER A 60 -16.33 15.87 14.32
N GLU A 61 -15.26 16.37 14.94
CA GLU A 61 -14.01 16.66 14.23
C GLU A 61 -13.31 15.39 13.77
N CYS A 62 -13.28 14.35 14.61
CA CYS A 62 -12.74 13.04 14.23
C CYS A 62 -13.59 12.35 13.16
N GLU A 63 -14.93 12.41 13.26
CA GLU A 63 -15.82 11.89 12.20
C GLU A 63 -15.64 12.63 10.87
N ARG A 64 -15.41 13.95 10.91
CA ARG A 64 -15.05 14.73 9.72
C ARG A 64 -13.71 14.28 9.16
N LEU A 65 -12.69 14.11 10.00
CA LEU A 65 -11.37 13.65 9.56
C LEU A 65 -11.45 12.29 8.85
N VAL A 66 -12.20 11.34 9.41
CA VAL A 66 -12.42 10.02 8.77
C VAL A 66 -13.18 10.15 7.46
N ARG A 67 -14.17 11.04 7.38
CA ARG A 67 -14.88 11.35 6.12
C ARG A 67 -13.95 11.94 5.06
N ASP A 68 -13.01 12.80 5.46
CA ASP A 68 -12.02 13.40 4.56
C ASP A 68 -11.04 12.35 3.99
N TRP A 69 -10.92 11.17 4.62
CA TRP A 69 -10.20 10.01 4.06
C TRP A 69 -10.98 9.22 3.00
N GLY A 70 -12.24 9.58 2.75
CA GLY A 70 -13.06 9.03 1.66
C GLY A 70 -14.07 7.95 2.06
N PHE A 71 -14.22 7.66 3.36
CA PHE A 71 -15.26 6.73 3.84
C PHE A 71 -16.65 7.37 3.72
N ARG A 72 -17.67 6.56 3.39
CA ARG A 72 -19.04 7.06 3.15
C ARG A 72 -19.92 6.91 4.37
N HIS A 73 -19.75 5.81 5.10
CA HIS A 73 -20.44 5.55 6.35
C HIS A 73 -19.44 5.78 7.48
N ILE A 74 -19.76 6.73 8.37
CA ILE A 74 -18.91 7.10 9.49
C ILE A 74 -19.78 7.13 10.74
N PHE A 75 -19.33 6.49 11.80
CA PHE A 75 -19.96 6.56 13.11
C PHE A 75 -18.93 6.35 14.21
N THR A 76 -19.24 6.85 15.41
CA THR A 76 -18.41 6.62 16.59
C THR A 76 -18.96 5.48 17.42
N TRP A 77 -18.09 4.55 17.79
CA TRP A 77 -18.39 3.42 18.65
C TRP A 77 -17.64 3.53 19.98
N SER A 78 -18.22 2.95 21.04
CA SER A 78 -17.62 2.92 22.37
C SER A 78 -17.78 1.53 22.96
N ASP A 79 -16.66 0.82 23.08
CA ASP A 79 -16.59 -0.47 23.73
C ASP A 79 -16.27 -0.34 25.21
N GLY A 80 -16.88 -1.23 25.99
CA GLY A 80 -16.52 -1.41 27.40
C GLY A 80 -15.16 -2.10 27.58
N SER A 81 -14.70 -2.08 28.82
CA SER A 81 -13.48 -2.76 29.27
C SER A 81 -13.41 -4.22 28.80
N ASN A 82 -12.26 -4.62 28.26
CA ASN A 82 -11.94 -6.01 27.92
C ASN A 82 -12.92 -6.69 26.92
N ALA A 83 -13.67 -5.91 26.13
CA ALA A 83 -14.50 -6.47 25.07
C ALA A 83 -13.66 -7.27 24.06
N TYR A 84 -14.27 -8.32 23.51
CA TYR A 84 -13.61 -9.25 22.59
C TYR A 84 -14.48 -9.51 21.37
N TYR A 85 -13.86 -9.42 20.19
CA TYR A 85 -14.46 -9.74 18.91
C TYR A 85 -13.75 -10.95 18.31
N SER A 86 -14.50 -12.05 18.20
CA SER A 86 -14.02 -13.28 17.57
C SER A 86 -13.57 -13.05 16.12
N PRO A 87 -12.76 -13.95 15.53
CA PRO A 87 -12.29 -13.81 14.16
C PRO A 87 -13.41 -13.54 13.15
N HIS A 88 -13.32 -12.44 12.40
CA HIS A 88 -14.33 -12.02 11.43
C HIS A 88 -13.73 -11.24 10.25
N ARG A 89 -14.57 -10.92 9.26
CA ARG A 89 -14.21 -10.18 8.04
C ARG A 89 -15.31 -9.18 7.69
N HIS A 90 -14.91 -8.08 7.08
CA HIS A 90 -15.80 -7.13 6.43
C HIS A 90 -15.63 -7.21 4.91
N ALA A 91 -16.68 -6.90 4.15
CA ALA A 91 -16.62 -6.93 2.69
C ALA A 91 -15.87 -5.73 2.09
N GLY A 92 -15.82 -4.61 2.82
CA GLY A 92 -15.12 -3.38 2.45
C GLY A 92 -13.89 -3.12 3.33
N LEU A 93 -13.08 -2.14 2.92
CA LEU A 93 -12.05 -1.55 3.76
C LEU A 93 -12.74 -0.90 4.97
N THR A 94 -12.25 -1.17 6.17
CA THR A 94 -12.67 -0.44 7.36
C THR A 94 -11.50 0.32 7.97
N THR A 95 -11.77 1.47 8.58
CA THR A 95 -10.78 2.22 9.36
C THR A 95 -11.27 2.41 10.79
N HIS A 96 -10.33 2.51 11.72
CA HIS A 96 -10.58 2.85 13.11
C HIS A 96 -9.64 3.99 13.52
N LEU A 97 -10.20 5.16 13.84
CA LEU A 97 -9.44 6.25 14.47
C LEU A 97 -9.71 6.22 15.98
N ILE A 98 -8.70 5.84 16.76
CA ILE A 98 -8.83 5.68 18.21
C ILE A 98 -8.85 7.05 18.88
N ARG A 99 -9.95 7.34 19.59
CA ARG A 99 -10.14 8.59 20.33
C ARG A 99 -9.78 8.45 21.81
N GLN A 100 -10.06 7.29 22.40
CA GLN A 100 -9.81 6.99 23.82
C GLN A 100 -9.51 5.50 23.99
N GLY A 101 -8.72 5.14 25.00
CA GLY A 101 -8.43 3.73 25.31
C GLY A 101 -7.50 3.06 24.32
N THR A 102 -7.58 1.72 24.24
CA THR A 102 -6.71 0.92 23.36
C THR A 102 -7.47 -0.21 22.66
N LEU A 103 -6.98 -0.55 21.46
CA LEU A 103 -7.46 -1.66 20.64
C LEU A 103 -6.26 -2.54 20.27
N THR A 104 -6.36 -3.84 20.52
CA THR A 104 -5.38 -4.83 20.10
C THR A 104 -5.96 -5.69 18.99
N ILE A 105 -5.23 -5.89 17.90
CA ILE A 105 -5.67 -6.64 16.73
C ILE A 105 -4.63 -7.70 16.32
N THR A 106 -5.10 -8.80 15.76
CA THR A 106 -4.27 -9.79 15.06
C THR A 106 -4.92 -10.22 13.77
N TYR A 107 -4.12 -10.78 12.87
CA TYR A 107 -4.52 -11.31 11.58
C TYR A 107 -4.18 -12.80 11.51
N PRO A 108 -5.10 -13.72 11.89
CA PRO A 108 -4.76 -15.14 12.05
C PRO A 108 -4.21 -15.80 10.78
N GLU A 109 -4.70 -15.41 9.60
CA GLU A 109 -4.18 -15.95 8.34
C GLU A 109 -2.76 -15.47 8.04
N ASP A 110 -2.44 -14.23 8.38
CA ASP A 110 -1.09 -13.68 8.20
C ASP A 110 -0.10 -14.31 9.17
N ASN A 111 -0.58 -14.67 10.37
CA ASN A 111 0.24 -15.40 11.32
C ASN A 111 0.71 -16.73 10.70
N VAL A 112 -0.19 -17.45 10.03
CA VAL A 112 0.13 -18.70 9.34
C VAL A 112 0.98 -18.46 8.09
N GLN A 113 0.63 -17.48 7.26
CA GLN A 113 1.23 -17.29 5.92
C GLN A 113 2.56 -16.54 5.95
N PHE A 114 2.71 -15.56 6.84
CA PHE A 114 3.82 -14.60 6.84
C PHE A 114 4.61 -14.57 8.14
N ASN A 115 4.05 -15.06 9.26
CA ASN A 115 4.74 -15.07 10.57
C ASN A 115 5.08 -16.50 11.06
N ASN A 116 5.23 -17.49 10.19
CA ASN A 116 5.63 -18.86 10.55
C ASN A 116 4.74 -19.53 11.62
N GLY A 117 3.47 -19.15 11.68
CA GLY A 117 2.51 -19.60 12.70
C GLY A 117 2.60 -18.85 14.03
N GLU A 118 3.54 -17.92 14.19
CA GLU A 118 3.64 -17.06 15.37
C GLU A 118 2.48 -16.05 15.39
N VAL A 119 1.78 -15.98 16.52
CA VAL A 119 0.69 -15.03 16.71
C VAL A 119 1.25 -13.64 16.99
N LYS A 120 1.17 -12.75 16.00
CA LYS A 120 1.50 -11.33 16.18
C LYS A 120 0.26 -10.52 16.52
N LYS A 121 0.31 -9.82 17.65
CA LYS A 121 -0.72 -8.87 18.09
C LYS A 121 -0.12 -7.48 18.11
N GLU A 122 -0.90 -6.51 17.67
CA GLU A 122 -0.51 -5.10 17.68
C GLU A 122 -1.54 -4.32 18.48
N THR A 123 -1.06 -3.49 19.41
CA THR A 123 -1.90 -2.65 20.26
C THR A 123 -1.76 -1.20 19.84
N PHE A 124 -2.90 -0.56 19.60
CA PHE A 124 -3.03 0.82 19.16
C PHE A 124 -3.74 1.64 20.22
N GLY A 125 -3.31 2.88 20.40
CA GLY A 125 -3.89 3.82 21.34
C GLY A 125 -4.37 5.10 20.68
N VAL A 126 -4.69 6.10 21.49
CA VAL A 126 -5.23 7.40 21.08
C VAL A 126 -4.43 8.02 19.92
N GLY A 127 -5.16 8.48 18.90
CA GLY A 127 -4.61 9.08 17.69
C GLY A 127 -4.28 8.08 16.59
N ALA A 128 -4.13 6.80 16.90
CA ALA A 128 -3.81 5.80 15.88
C ALA A 128 -4.97 5.61 14.90
N ARG A 129 -4.62 5.55 13.61
CA ARG A 129 -5.48 5.05 12.54
C ARG A 129 -5.13 3.59 12.25
N VAL A 130 -6.14 2.72 12.28
CA VAL A 130 -6.01 1.29 11.99
C VAL A 130 -6.92 0.92 10.83
N ASP A 131 -6.33 0.73 9.65
CA ASP A 131 -7.03 0.27 8.45
C ASP A 131 -7.00 -1.25 8.38
N VAL A 132 -8.17 -1.87 8.18
CA VAL A 132 -8.33 -3.31 7.96
C VAL A 132 -8.81 -3.54 6.52
N PRO A 133 -7.98 -4.16 5.65
CA PRO A 133 -8.36 -4.38 4.27
C PRO A 133 -9.65 -5.20 4.10
N ALA A 134 -10.36 -4.95 3.00
CA ALA A 134 -11.52 -5.73 2.60
C ALA A 134 -11.21 -7.24 2.59
N GLY A 135 -12.09 -8.03 3.19
CA GLY A 135 -11.96 -9.48 3.27
C GLY A 135 -10.84 -9.96 4.20
N LYS A 136 -10.16 -9.10 4.96
CA LYS A 136 -9.09 -9.53 5.88
C LYS A 136 -9.66 -10.18 7.15
N LEU A 137 -9.21 -11.41 7.47
CA LEU A 137 -9.57 -12.05 8.74
C LEU A 137 -8.83 -11.35 9.87
N HIS A 138 -9.58 -10.82 10.82
CA HIS A 138 -9.01 -10.15 11.98
C HIS A 138 -9.80 -10.49 13.25
N GLU A 139 -9.12 -10.37 14.37
CA GLU A 139 -9.61 -10.65 15.72
C GLU A 139 -9.15 -9.52 16.63
N VAL A 140 -10.03 -9.04 17.51
CA VAL A 140 -9.83 -7.78 18.23
C VAL A 140 -10.11 -7.93 19.73
N TRP A 141 -9.29 -7.28 20.54
CA TRP A 141 -9.46 -7.11 21.99
C TRP A 141 -9.41 -5.64 22.36
N ILE A 142 -10.32 -5.21 23.22
CA ILE A 142 -10.37 -3.86 23.76
C ILE A 142 -9.62 -3.81 25.08
N GLY A 143 -8.90 -2.70 25.33
CA GLY A 143 -8.15 -2.48 26.56
C GLY A 143 -9.00 -2.46 27.83
N GLU A 144 -8.32 -2.47 28.97
CA GLU A 144 -8.97 -2.49 30.29
C GLU A 144 -9.78 -1.24 30.60
N ASP A 145 -9.45 -0.10 29.99
CA ASP A 145 -10.19 1.16 30.15
C ASP A 145 -11.35 1.33 29.13
N GLY A 146 -11.59 0.32 28.29
CA GLY A 146 -12.48 0.42 27.13
C GLY A 146 -11.79 1.09 25.93
N CYS A 147 -12.57 1.42 24.91
CA CYS A 147 -12.08 2.13 23.73
C CYS A 147 -13.20 2.90 23.03
N GLU A 148 -12.99 4.19 22.75
CA GLU A 148 -13.84 4.98 21.85
C GLU A 148 -13.08 5.23 20.56
N TYR A 149 -13.69 4.93 19.42
CA TYR A 149 -13.07 5.11 18.12
C TYR A 149 -14.10 5.45 17.05
N VAL A 150 -13.65 6.18 16.02
CA VAL A 150 -14.46 6.45 14.84
C VAL A 150 -14.22 5.35 13.82
N ILE A 151 -15.30 4.75 13.34
CA ILE A 151 -15.29 3.73 12.29
C ILE A 151 -15.67 4.37 10.97
N GLY A 152 -14.94 4.03 9.91
CA GLY A 152 -15.31 4.32 8.53
C GLY A 152 -15.44 3.02 7.73
N GLU A 153 -16.51 2.90 6.93
CA GLU A 153 -16.79 1.78 6.00
C GLU A 153 -17.39 2.24 4.65
#